data_AF-A0A2A4IUX8-F1
#
_entry.id   AF-A0A2A4IUX8-F1
#
_cell.length_a   1.000
_cell.length_b   1.000
_cell.length_c   1.000
_cell.angle_alpha   90.00
_cell.angle_beta   90.00
_cell.angle_gamma   90.00
#
_symmetry.space_group_name_H-M   'P 1'
#
loop_
_entity.id
_entity.type
_entity.pdbx_description
1 polymer ?
#
loop_
_entity_poly.entity_id
_entity_poly.type
_entity_poly.pdbx_seq_one_letter_code
_entity_poly.pdbx_strand_id
1 'polypeptide(L)'
;MQEIVSIKSTYKVGSSTVTFKEGHSTVSSKDELPEEQKSETDSFCLPYFQAIMFASVIEDAITQLRILGECNNELRITKTMADIATLHAKKYQIREPKVKDDMVGINTKNLGCMQYKLDKLMADRTYFTDVLMETYLELALDRCFHSLMQSNQDVEDKEVYRYRLTEEEAKNRITRRELMKQLRQQRNHNKTVAYDTDFAIDKLKSKVEDAALNTEIRGRYITNWERARTEQHTQTIHDKEEGPSQSISYYRNRADQEHRIHTEVELLVNIFINDTLRKVEHWMNKYDDDMEEIDLKIAIMKNKYQDKMDKRLEMEQMLADHTELMKNWLQFKVEREKAREYKDKMMRSAIVVQSWWRGLLVRLELGPYKPKKKPPPKPAPKKKK
;
A
#
# COMPACT_ATOMS: atom_id res chain seq x y z
N MET A 1 14.17 24.12 -15.84
CA MET A 1 14.49 25.08 -16.92
C MET A 1 15.46 24.37 -17.85
N GLN A 2 15.04 24.05 -19.08
CA GLN A 2 15.87 23.34 -20.05
C GLN A 2 16.23 24.31 -21.18
N GLU A 3 17.48 24.73 -21.25
CA GLU A 3 18.01 25.45 -22.41
C GLU A 3 18.55 24.44 -23.43
N ILE A 4 17.76 24.17 -24.46
CA ILE A 4 18.20 23.41 -25.63
C ILE A 4 18.82 24.39 -26.62
N VAL A 5 20.14 24.55 -26.56
CA VAL A 5 20.89 25.38 -27.53
C VAL A 5 20.95 24.64 -28.88
N SER A 6 20.09 25.06 -29.80
CA SER A 6 20.00 24.52 -31.15
C SER A 6 21.18 24.97 -32.02
N ILE A 7 22.15 24.09 -32.25
CA ILE A 7 23.25 24.32 -33.18
C ILE A 7 22.76 24.09 -34.61
N LYS A 8 22.63 25.18 -35.38
CA LYS A 8 22.29 25.13 -36.82
C LYS A 8 23.48 24.61 -37.63
N SER A 9 23.34 23.41 -38.21
CA SER A 9 24.26 22.91 -39.24
C SER A 9 23.72 23.24 -40.63
N THR A 10 24.38 24.15 -41.34
CA THR A 10 24.02 24.51 -42.73
C THR A 10 24.77 23.63 -43.73
N TYR A 11 24.20 22.46 -44.04
CA TYR A 11 24.61 21.70 -45.23
C TYR A 11 24.04 22.35 -46.49
N LYS A 12 24.91 22.92 -47.32
CA LYS A 12 24.54 23.57 -48.59
C LYS A 12 24.66 22.55 -49.73
N VAL A 13 23.57 21.83 -50.00
CA VAL A 13 23.45 20.94 -51.17
C VAL A 13 23.15 21.78 -52.41
N GLY A 14 23.87 21.52 -53.51
CA GLY A 14 23.67 22.23 -54.77
C GLY A 14 22.45 21.73 -55.55
N SER A 15 21.80 22.64 -56.27
CA SER A 15 20.86 22.31 -57.34
C SER A 15 21.12 23.26 -58.51
N SER A 16 21.66 22.72 -59.59
CA SER A 16 21.86 23.44 -60.85
C SER A 16 20.62 23.26 -61.71
N THR A 17 19.73 24.24 -61.73
CA THR A 17 18.56 24.25 -62.61
C THR A 17 18.96 24.68 -64.02
N VAL A 18 19.03 23.71 -64.94
CA VAL A 18 19.15 23.99 -66.37
C VAL A 18 17.79 24.47 -66.89
N THR A 19 17.72 25.72 -67.34
CA THR A 19 16.50 26.29 -67.94
C THR A 19 16.46 26.02 -69.44
N PHE A 20 15.58 25.12 -69.85
CA PHE A 20 15.15 24.95 -71.24
C PHE A 20 14.20 26.10 -71.62
N LYS A 21 14.35 26.69 -72.81
CA LYS A 21 13.32 27.56 -73.41
C LYS A 21 13.20 27.25 -74.90
N GLU A 22 11.97 26.92 -75.29
CA GLU A 22 11.58 26.70 -76.68
C GLU A 22 11.46 28.02 -77.45
N GLY A 23 11.44 27.91 -78.77
CA GLY A 23 11.51 29.05 -79.67
C GLY A 23 10.19 29.82 -79.85
N HIS A 24 10.32 31.00 -80.44
CA HIS A 24 9.24 31.65 -81.16
C HIS A 24 9.70 32.06 -82.56
N SER A 25 8.86 31.73 -83.53
CA SER A 25 9.04 32.10 -84.93
C SER A 25 8.35 33.42 -85.20
N THR A 26 9.05 34.34 -85.86
CA THR A 26 8.43 35.48 -86.55
C THR A 26 9.16 35.71 -87.88
N VAL A 27 8.51 35.27 -88.95
CA VAL A 27 8.83 35.64 -90.34
C VAL A 27 8.29 37.03 -90.62
N SER A 28 9.08 37.93 -91.20
CA SER A 28 8.63 38.75 -92.34
C SER A 28 9.76 39.47 -93.07
N SER A 29 9.90 39.15 -94.35
CA SER A 29 10.23 40.04 -95.47
C SER A 29 11.38 41.06 -95.36
N LYS A 30 12.46 40.74 -96.08
CA LYS A 30 13.05 41.69 -97.03
C LYS A 30 13.29 41.00 -98.37
N ASP A 31 12.65 41.50 -99.41
CA ASP A 31 13.09 41.30 -100.79
C ASP A 31 14.31 42.18 -101.03
N GLU A 32 15.45 41.59 -101.38
CA GLU A 32 16.56 42.26 -102.05
C GLU A 32 17.33 41.19 -102.85
N LEU A 33 17.86 41.59 -104.00
CA LEU A 33 18.25 40.69 -105.11
C LEU A 33 19.45 39.79 -104.78
N PRO A 34 19.60 38.63 -105.47
CA PRO A 34 20.68 37.69 -105.17
C PRO A 34 22.04 38.25 -105.60
N GLU A 35 22.81 38.78 -104.65
CA GLU A 35 24.27 38.73 -104.76
C GLU A 35 24.72 37.27 -104.73
N GLU A 36 25.69 36.94 -105.60
CA GLU A 36 26.20 35.58 -105.76
C GLU A 36 26.85 35.08 -104.47
N GLN A 37 26.08 34.35 -103.66
CA GLN A 37 26.65 33.39 -102.72
C GLN A 37 27.33 32.29 -103.54
N LYS A 38 28.62 32.48 -103.83
CA LYS A 38 29.53 31.35 -104.05
C LYS A 38 29.40 30.47 -102.81
N SER A 39 28.76 29.33 -102.98
CA SER A 39 28.49 28.39 -101.91
C SER A 39 29.80 27.92 -101.29
N GLU A 40 29.81 27.68 -99.98
CA GLU A 40 31.01 27.14 -99.28
C GLU A 40 31.51 25.82 -99.92
N THR A 41 30.64 25.12 -100.65
CA THR A 41 30.97 23.96 -101.49
C THR A 41 32.09 24.24 -102.49
N ASP A 42 32.16 25.43 -103.09
CA ASP A 42 33.17 25.77 -104.10
C ASP A 42 34.59 25.90 -103.50
N SER A 43 34.72 26.02 -102.17
CA SER A 43 36.03 26.17 -101.51
C SER A 43 36.86 24.87 -101.50
N PHE A 44 36.20 23.71 -101.62
CA PHE A 44 36.81 22.38 -101.65
C PHE A 44 36.66 21.70 -103.01
N CYS A 45 36.47 22.46 -104.09
CA CYS A 45 36.37 21.93 -105.45
C CYS A 45 37.54 22.40 -106.33
N LEU A 46 38.01 21.49 -107.20
CA LEU A 46 39.20 21.70 -108.02
C LEU A 46 38.82 21.96 -109.50
N PRO A 47 39.62 22.77 -110.23
CA PRO A 47 39.53 22.87 -111.68
C PRO A 47 39.59 21.48 -112.33
N TYR A 48 38.75 21.23 -113.34
CA TYR A 48 38.55 19.92 -113.98
C TYR A 48 39.85 19.14 -114.27
N PHE A 49 40.86 19.80 -114.86
CA PHE A 49 42.15 19.17 -115.13
C PHE A 49 42.91 18.77 -113.85
N GLN A 50 42.87 19.60 -112.80
CA GLN A 50 43.48 19.27 -111.52
C GLN A 50 42.73 18.15 -110.81
N ALA A 51 41.40 18.19 -110.79
CA ALA A 51 40.56 17.14 -110.21
C ALA A 51 40.87 15.76 -110.82
N ILE A 52 40.96 15.66 -112.15
CA ILE A 52 41.29 14.41 -112.84
C ILE A 52 42.74 13.97 -112.58
N MET A 53 43.70 14.91 -112.57
CA MET A 53 45.09 14.58 -112.23
C MET A 53 45.19 14.00 -110.82
N PHE A 54 44.56 14.62 -109.81
CA PHE A 54 44.53 14.08 -108.45
C PHE A 54 43.75 12.76 -108.35
N ALA A 55 42.59 12.64 -109.03
CA ALA A 55 41.84 11.39 -109.09
C ALA A 55 42.69 10.24 -109.66
N SER A 56 43.47 10.49 -110.73
CA SER A 56 44.37 9.46 -111.31
C SER A 56 45.50 9.01 -110.37
N VAL A 57 46.02 9.93 -109.55
CA VAL A 57 47.03 9.63 -108.51
C VAL A 57 46.41 8.85 -107.35
N ILE A 58 45.17 9.20 -106.96
CA ILE A 58 44.43 8.47 -105.92
C ILE A 58 44.02 7.08 -106.43
N GLU A 59 43.64 6.93 -107.70
CA GLU A 59 43.36 5.64 -108.33
C GLU A 59 44.58 4.71 -108.29
N ASP A 60 45.75 5.23 -108.70
CA ASP A 60 47.02 4.51 -108.57
C ASP A 60 47.29 4.13 -107.11
N ALA A 61 47.15 5.06 -106.14
CA ALA A 61 47.31 4.78 -104.72
C ALA A 61 46.33 3.71 -104.19
N ILE A 62 45.06 3.70 -104.62
CA ILE A 62 44.08 2.67 -104.29
C ILE A 62 44.51 1.32 -104.87
N THR A 63 44.96 1.28 -106.13
CA THR A 63 45.45 0.02 -106.73
C THR A 63 46.70 -0.50 -106.01
N GLN A 64 47.63 0.38 -105.60
CA GLN A 64 48.81 0.02 -104.83
C GLN A 64 48.46 -0.51 -103.42
N LEU A 65 47.53 0.14 -102.72
CA LEU A 65 47.01 -0.35 -101.42
C LEU A 65 46.30 -1.70 -101.57
N ARG A 66 45.57 -1.89 -102.66
CA ARG A 66 44.91 -3.16 -102.99
C ARG A 66 45.93 -4.26 -103.29
N ILE A 67 46.96 -3.99 -104.09
CA ILE A 67 48.08 -4.91 -104.35
C ILE A 67 48.79 -5.27 -103.04
N LEU A 68 49.08 -4.28 -102.19
CA LEU A 68 49.68 -4.50 -100.87
C LEU A 68 48.82 -5.41 -99.97
N GLY A 69 47.49 -5.35 -100.09
CA GLY A 69 46.56 -6.18 -99.32
C GLY A 69 46.26 -7.56 -99.90
N GLU A 70 46.14 -7.68 -101.22
CA GLU A 70 45.76 -8.92 -101.91
C GLU A 70 46.98 -9.79 -102.29
N CYS A 71 48.10 -9.17 -102.69
CA CYS A 71 49.28 -9.88 -103.18
C CYS A 71 50.30 -10.24 -102.09
N ASN A 72 50.22 -9.63 -100.90
CA ASN A 72 51.08 -9.97 -99.77
C ASN A 72 50.60 -11.26 -99.06
N ASN A 73 50.84 -12.40 -99.72
CA ASN A 73 50.42 -13.71 -99.24
C ASN A 73 51.02 -14.07 -97.87
N GLU A 74 52.25 -13.67 -97.57
CA GLU A 74 52.89 -13.90 -96.27
C GLU A 74 52.17 -13.15 -95.13
N LEU A 75 51.84 -11.88 -95.35
CA LEU A 75 51.06 -11.07 -94.39
C LEU A 75 49.64 -11.64 -94.20
N ARG A 76 49.03 -12.14 -95.27
CA ARG A 76 47.71 -12.78 -95.21
C ARG A 76 47.74 -14.10 -94.45
N ILE A 77 48.75 -14.96 -94.71
CA ILE A 77 48.95 -16.22 -93.98
C ILE A 77 49.20 -15.93 -92.49
N THR A 78 50.14 -15.04 -92.16
CA THR A 78 50.45 -14.69 -90.77
C THR A 78 49.25 -14.09 -90.04
N LYS A 79 48.44 -13.23 -90.68
CA LYS A 79 47.16 -12.77 -90.10
C LYS A 79 46.19 -13.93 -89.86
N THR A 80 45.96 -14.80 -90.84
CA THR A 80 45.04 -15.94 -90.66
C THR A 80 45.51 -16.88 -89.56
N MET A 81 46.82 -17.07 -89.38
CA MET A 81 47.40 -17.83 -88.26
C MET A 81 47.15 -17.15 -86.91
N ALA A 82 47.33 -15.84 -86.84
CA ALA A 82 47.04 -15.02 -85.67
C ALA A 82 45.55 -15.14 -85.28
N ASP A 83 44.66 -15.10 -86.27
CA ASP A 83 43.20 -15.21 -86.12
C ASP A 83 42.67 -16.65 -86.04
N ILE A 84 43.52 -17.70 -86.01
CA ILE A 84 43.04 -19.11 -86.00
C ILE A 84 41.97 -19.34 -84.92
N ALA A 85 42.14 -18.77 -83.74
CA ALA A 85 41.19 -18.93 -82.63
C ALA A 85 39.82 -18.30 -82.94
N THR A 86 39.79 -17.11 -83.54
CA THR A 86 38.53 -16.41 -83.88
C THR A 86 37.88 -17.01 -85.13
N LEU A 87 38.67 -17.45 -86.10
CA LEU A 87 38.20 -18.17 -87.29
C LEU A 87 37.63 -19.54 -86.95
N HIS A 88 38.25 -20.28 -86.00
CA HIS A 88 37.69 -21.52 -85.47
C HIS A 88 36.39 -21.25 -84.69
N ALA A 89 36.33 -20.23 -83.85
CA ALA A 89 35.11 -19.86 -83.13
C ALA A 89 33.94 -19.56 -84.10
N LYS A 90 34.20 -18.82 -85.18
CA LYS A 90 33.23 -18.57 -86.25
C LYS A 90 32.83 -19.85 -87.00
N LYS A 91 33.78 -20.72 -87.37
CA LYS A 91 33.52 -21.99 -88.06
C LYS A 91 32.61 -22.93 -87.25
N TYR A 92 32.78 -22.97 -85.92
CA TYR A 92 32.00 -23.81 -85.01
C TYR A 92 30.82 -23.07 -84.35
N GLN A 93 30.45 -21.88 -84.84
CA GLN A 93 29.32 -21.08 -84.35
C GLN A 93 29.33 -20.81 -82.83
N ILE A 94 30.52 -20.65 -82.25
CA ILE A 94 30.68 -20.33 -80.83
C ILE A 94 30.13 -18.92 -80.58
N ARG A 95 29.23 -18.79 -79.60
CA ARG A 95 28.47 -17.57 -79.33
C ARG A 95 29.37 -16.46 -78.78
N GLU A 96 29.82 -15.56 -79.64
CA GLU A 96 30.58 -14.37 -79.23
C GLU A 96 29.76 -13.50 -78.24
N PRO A 97 30.39 -12.85 -77.25
CA PRO A 97 29.68 -11.99 -76.30
C PRO A 97 29.06 -10.77 -77.01
N LYS A 98 27.81 -10.46 -76.67
CA LYS A 98 27.00 -9.40 -77.31
C LYS A 98 27.57 -7.98 -77.17
N VAL A 99 28.45 -7.76 -76.20
CA VAL A 99 29.13 -6.48 -75.99
C VAL A 99 30.63 -6.77 -76.09
N LYS A 100 31.22 -6.32 -77.19
CA LYS A 100 32.66 -6.07 -77.25
C LYS A 100 32.82 -4.66 -76.70
N ASP A 101 33.35 -4.56 -75.50
CA ASP A 101 33.96 -3.30 -75.05
C ASP A 101 35.17 -3.07 -75.96
N ASP A 102 35.30 -1.86 -76.52
CA ASP A 102 36.31 -1.52 -77.54
C ASP A 102 37.76 -1.69 -77.04
N MET A 103 37.95 -1.85 -75.73
CA MET A 103 39.23 -2.14 -75.08
C MET A 103 39.52 -3.65 -74.92
N VAL A 104 38.57 -4.54 -75.23
CA VAL A 104 38.70 -6.00 -75.06
C VAL A 104 39.67 -6.58 -76.09
N GLY A 105 40.91 -6.78 -75.65
CA GLY A 105 42.02 -7.32 -76.45
C GLY A 105 43.27 -6.44 -76.39
N ILE A 106 43.11 -5.15 -76.09
CA ILE A 106 44.22 -4.19 -75.98
C ILE A 106 44.85 -4.29 -74.58
N ASN A 107 45.59 -5.37 -74.33
CA ASN A 107 46.41 -5.49 -73.14
C ASN A 107 47.61 -4.53 -73.24
N THR A 108 47.69 -3.55 -72.33
CA THR A 108 48.72 -2.50 -72.32
C THR A 108 50.16 -3.02 -72.27
N LYS A 109 50.37 -4.27 -71.82
CA LYS A 109 51.69 -4.94 -71.81
C LYS A 109 52.03 -5.65 -73.13
N ASN A 110 51.05 -5.86 -74.01
CA ASN A 110 51.17 -6.62 -75.26
C ASN A 110 51.04 -5.78 -76.54
N LEU A 111 51.03 -4.43 -76.49
CA LEU A 111 51.00 -3.58 -77.71
C LEU A 111 52.14 -3.88 -78.70
N GLY A 112 53.24 -4.50 -78.25
CA GLY A 112 54.33 -4.95 -79.12
C GLY A 112 54.08 -6.25 -79.89
N CYS A 113 53.00 -6.99 -79.61
CA CYS A 113 52.74 -8.32 -80.17
C CYS A 113 52.42 -8.25 -81.68
N MET A 114 52.73 -9.33 -82.39
CA MET A 114 52.53 -9.39 -83.84
C MET A 114 51.04 -9.30 -84.21
N GLN A 115 50.15 -9.92 -83.42
CA GLN A 115 48.69 -9.83 -83.58
C GLN A 115 48.22 -8.37 -83.64
N TYR A 116 48.51 -7.57 -82.62
CA TYR A 116 48.07 -6.17 -82.53
C TYR A 116 48.65 -5.31 -83.68
N LYS A 117 49.90 -5.55 -84.06
CA LYS A 117 50.52 -4.86 -85.21
C LYS A 117 49.81 -5.20 -86.53
N LEU A 118 49.43 -6.46 -86.73
CA LEU A 118 48.70 -6.92 -87.91
C LEU A 118 47.24 -6.42 -87.93
N ASP A 119 46.55 -6.43 -86.78
CA ASP A 119 45.21 -5.86 -86.62
C ASP A 119 45.20 -4.36 -86.88
N LYS A 120 46.15 -3.61 -86.28
CA LYS A 120 46.30 -2.17 -86.52
C LYS A 120 46.62 -1.87 -87.98
N LEU A 121 47.57 -2.58 -88.59
CA LEU A 121 47.92 -2.39 -90.00
C LEU A 121 46.71 -2.65 -90.92
N MET A 122 45.90 -3.66 -90.62
CA MET A 122 44.66 -3.90 -91.37
C MET A 122 43.61 -2.81 -91.15
N ALA A 123 43.42 -2.34 -89.92
CA ALA A 123 42.49 -1.24 -89.62
C ALA A 123 42.94 0.06 -90.32
N ASP A 124 44.20 0.46 -90.13
CA ASP A 124 44.80 1.64 -90.78
C ASP A 124 44.69 1.53 -92.31
N ARG A 125 45.03 0.38 -92.92
CA ARG A 125 44.91 0.17 -94.37
C ARG A 125 43.47 0.27 -94.85
N THR A 126 42.52 -0.31 -94.14
CA THR A 126 41.10 -0.28 -94.52
C THR A 126 40.59 1.16 -94.46
N TYR A 127 40.86 1.87 -93.37
CA TYR A 127 40.55 3.29 -93.23
C TYR A 127 41.15 4.16 -94.35
N PHE A 128 42.43 3.97 -94.69
CA PHE A 128 43.05 4.66 -95.83
C PHE A 128 42.40 4.28 -97.17
N THR A 129 42.06 3.01 -97.39
CA THR A 129 41.34 2.60 -98.61
C THR A 129 39.97 3.25 -98.71
N ASP A 130 39.21 3.28 -97.61
CA ASP A 130 37.85 3.85 -97.58
C ASP A 130 37.90 5.36 -97.84
N VAL A 131 38.75 6.11 -97.12
CA VAL A 131 38.93 7.57 -97.31
C VAL A 131 39.44 7.89 -98.72
N LEU A 132 40.39 7.12 -99.27
CA LEU A 132 40.86 7.34 -100.64
C LEU A 132 39.78 6.98 -101.68
N MET A 133 38.97 5.95 -101.45
CA MET A 133 37.88 5.56 -102.35
C MET A 133 36.75 6.59 -102.36
N GLU A 134 36.34 7.09 -101.20
CA GLU A 134 35.33 8.15 -101.09
C GLU A 134 35.83 9.44 -101.79
N THR A 135 37.07 9.85 -101.52
CA THR A 135 37.66 11.06 -102.13
C THR A 135 37.92 10.91 -103.63
N TYR A 136 38.27 9.71 -104.11
CA TYR A 136 38.32 9.41 -105.54
C TYR A 136 36.95 9.59 -106.21
N LEU A 137 35.89 9.07 -105.59
CA LEU A 137 34.53 9.19 -106.12
C LEU A 137 34.05 10.65 -106.14
N GLU A 138 34.27 11.41 -105.07
CA GLU A 138 33.96 12.86 -105.04
C GLU A 138 34.75 13.66 -106.07
N LEU A 139 36.04 13.37 -106.27
CA LEU A 139 36.88 14.05 -107.25
C LEU A 139 36.53 13.68 -108.70
N ALA A 140 36.10 12.45 -108.95
CA ALA A 140 35.71 11.96 -110.28
C ALA A 140 34.30 12.42 -110.70
N LEU A 141 33.36 12.54 -109.75
CA LEU A 141 31.96 12.90 -110.03
C LEU A 141 31.71 14.41 -109.87
N ASP A 142 32.04 14.97 -108.71
CA ASP A 142 31.67 16.34 -108.34
C ASP A 142 32.85 17.33 -108.47
N ARG A 143 34.08 16.80 -108.51
CA ARG A 143 35.38 17.51 -108.54
C ARG A 143 35.77 18.13 -107.20
N CYS A 144 35.26 17.60 -106.10
CA CYS A 144 35.46 18.14 -104.75
C CYS A 144 36.10 17.10 -103.81
N PHE A 145 36.56 17.51 -102.63
CA PHE A 145 37.29 16.63 -101.68
C PHE A 145 36.80 16.75 -100.23
N HIS A 146 35.49 16.89 -100.03
CA HIS A 146 34.87 17.08 -98.71
C HIS A 146 35.13 15.89 -97.77
N SER A 147 35.07 14.64 -98.25
CA SER A 147 35.41 13.45 -97.47
C SER A 147 36.84 13.50 -96.90
N LEU A 148 37.82 14.05 -97.63
CA LEU A 148 39.20 14.17 -97.13
C LEU A 148 39.28 15.20 -95.99
N MET A 149 38.61 16.33 -96.19
CA MET A 149 38.58 17.42 -95.21
C MET A 149 37.87 16.99 -93.93
N GLN A 150 36.73 16.30 -94.05
CA GLN A 150 36.00 15.74 -92.93
C GLN A 150 36.83 14.68 -92.20
N SER A 151 37.46 13.76 -92.93
CA SER A 151 38.38 12.75 -92.36
C SER A 151 39.53 13.39 -91.57
N ASN A 152 40.12 14.48 -92.06
CA ASN A 152 41.18 15.20 -91.36
C ASN A 152 40.67 15.90 -90.10
N GLN A 153 39.53 16.59 -90.16
CA GLN A 153 38.90 17.19 -88.98
C GLN A 153 38.57 16.14 -87.91
N ASP A 154 38.07 14.98 -88.35
CA ASP A 154 37.78 13.82 -87.51
C ASP A 154 39.04 13.28 -86.80
N VAL A 155 40.23 13.42 -87.39
CA VAL A 155 41.51 13.04 -86.78
C VAL A 155 41.96 14.11 -85.77
N GLU A 156 41.89 15.39 -86.13
CA GLU A 156 42.22 16.50 -85.22
C GLU A 156 41.33 16.49 -83.95
N ASP A 157 40.03 16.31 -84.12
CA ASP A 157 39.07 16.23 -83.01
C ASP A 157 39.36 15.04 -82.07
N LYS A 158 39.80 13.90 -82.65
CA LYS A 158 40.25 12.72 -81.87
C LYS A 158 41.52 13.01 -81.10
N GLU A 159 42.47 13.78 -81.63
CA GLU A 159 43.67 14.20 -80.90
C GLU A 159 43.34 15.18 -79.76
N VAL A 160 42.50 16.19 -80.01
CA VAL A 160 42.03 17.15 -78.99
C VAL A 160 41.23 16.43 -77.89
N TYR A 161 40.42 15.42 -78.24
CA TYR A 161 39.75 14.56 -77.26
C TYR A 161 40.74 13.75 -76.42
N ARG A 162 41.73 13.10 -77.04
CA ARG A 162 42.78 12.34 -76.33
C ARG A 162 43.55 13.23 -75.36
N TYR A 163 43.93 14.45 -75.78
CA TYR A 163 44.60 15.40 -74.90
C TYR A 163 43.76 15.74 -73.65
N ARG A 164 42.50 16.15 -73.85
CA ARG A 164 41.55 16.42 -72.76
C ARG A 164 41.41 15.24 -71.80
N LEU A 165 41.25 14.03 -72.35
CA LEU A 165 41.13 12.80 -71.56
C LEU A 165 42.38 12.53 -70.71
N THR A 166 43.60 12.78 -71.23
CA THR A 166 44.83 12.65 -70.42
C THR A 166 44.94 13.69 -69.31
N GLU A 167 44.48 14.92 -69.53
CA GLU A 167 44.47 15.97 -68.51
C GLU A 167 43.46 15.65 -67.39
N GLU A 168 42.27 15.16 -67.74
CA GLU A 168 41.26 14.69 -66.79
C GLU A 168 41.74 13.45 -66.02
N GLU A 169 42.43 12.51 -66.66
CA GLU A 169 43.03 11.34 -65.99
C GLU A 169 44.05 11.78 -64.95
N ALA A 170 44.93 12.73 -65.28
CA ALA A 170 45.91 13.31 -64.37
C ALA A 170 45.25 14.04 -63.18
N LYS A 171 44.22 14.85 -63.43
CA LYS A 171 43.39 15.49 -62.38
C LYS A 171 42.77 14.42 -61.47
N ASN A 172 42.18 13.38 -62.05
CA ASN A 172 41.58 12.26 -61.32
C ASN A 172 42.60 11.42 -60.52
N ARG A 173 43.86 11.31 -60.96
CA ARG A 173 44.94 10.73 -60.15
C ARG A 173 45.31 11.59 -58.94
N ILE A 174 45.21 12.92 -59.04
CA ILE A 174 45.48 13.84 -57.93
C ILE A 174 44.34 13.78 -56.91
N THR A 175 43.08 13.94 -57.34
CA THR A 175 41.91 13.89 -56.46
C THR A 175 41.80 12.55 -55.73
N ARG A 176 42.01 11.42 -56.43
CA ARG A 176 42.02 10.08 -55.81
C ARG A 176 43.09 9.93 -54.72
N ARG A 177 44.29 10.51 -54.92
CA ARG A 177 45.36 10.49 -53.89
C ARG A 177 44.99 11.33 -52.67
N GLU A 178 44.43 12.53 -52.86
CA GLU A 178 44.03 13.39 -51.75
C GLU A 178 42.83 12.81 -50.98
N LEU A 179 41.82 12.26 -51.66
CA LEU A 179 40.70 11.55 -51.03
C LEU A 179 41.19 10.34 -50.20
N MET A 180 42.15 9.57 -50.70
CA MET A 180 42.77 8.47 -49.93
C MET A 180 43.54 8.96 -48.70
N LYS A 181 44.20 10.13 -48.79
CA LYS A 181 44.87 10.78 -47.65
C LYS A 181 43.86 11.25 -46.60
N GLN A 182 42.79 11.91 -47.02
CA GLN A 182 41.70 12.33 -46.14
C GLN A 182 41.00 11.14 -45.48
N LEU A 183 40.71 10.06 -46.23
CA LEU A 183 40.14 8.82 -45.69
C LEU A 183 41.05 8.22 -44.60
N ARG A 184 42.37 8.20 -44.82
CA ARG A 184 43.34 7.73 -43.82
C ARG A 184 43.40 8.63 -42.59
N GLN A 185 43.36 9.95 -42.76
CA GLN A 185 43.31 10.91 -41.67
C GLN A 185 42.03 10.75 -40.83
N GLN A 186 40.86 10.68 -41.47
CA GLN A 186 39.58 10.44 -40.80
C GLN A 186 39.55 9.10 -40.06
N ARG A 187 40.06 8.02 -40.68
CA ARG A 187 40.16 6.71 -40.02
C ARG A 187 41.08 6.72 -38.79
N ASN A 188 42.16 7.51 -38.82
CA ASN A 188 43.03 7.68 -37.66
C ASN A 188 42.36 8.54 -36.58
N HIS A 189 41.74 9.65 -36.95
CA HIS A 189 41.01 10.53 -36.03
C HIS A 189 39.90 9.77 -35.30
N ASN A 190 39.05 9.03 -36.03
CA ASN A 190 37.98 8.23 -35.45
C ASN A 190 38.51 7.15 -34.49
N LYS A 191 39.69 6.57 -34.74
CA LYS A 191 40.34 5.66 -33.80
C LYS A 191 40.78 6.38 -32.52
N THR A 192 41.46 7.52 -32.63
CA THR A 192 41.89 8.30 -31.47
C THR A 192 40.69 8.73 -30.63
N VAL A 193 39.66 9.29 -31.26
CA VAL A 193 38.42 9.67 -30.57
C VAL A 193 37.77 8.46 -29.87
N ALA A 194 37.69 7.30 -30.53
CA ALA A 194 37.17 6.09 -29.90
C ALA A 194 37.97 5.69 -28.63
N TYR A 195 39.30 5.64 -28.72
CA TYR A 195 40.16 5.34 -27.56
C TYR A 195 40.01 6.37 -26.44
N ASP A 196 39.95 7.66 -26.76
CA ASP A 196 39.76 8.73 -25.77
C ASP A 196 38.38 8.63 -25.10
N THR A 197 37.33 8.28 -25.86
CA THR A 197 35.99 8.04 -25.31
C THR A 197 35.91 6.78 -24.46
N ASP A 198 36.55 5.68 -24.87
CA ASP A 198 36.58 4.43 -24.10
C ASP A 198 37.32 4.65 -22.77
N PHE A 199 38.46 5.35 -22.79
CA PHE A 199 39.19 5.75 -21.58
C PHE A 199 38.37 6.66 -20.66
N ALA A 200 37.62 7.61 -21.23
CA ALA A 200 36.71 8.45 -20.45
C ALA A 200 35.56 7.66 -19.83
N ILE A 201 34.99 6.68 -20.56
CA ILE A 201 33.96 5.76 -20.09
C ILE A 201 34.50 4.93 -18.91
N ASP A 202 35.67 4.32 -19.03
CA ASP A 202 36.23 3.47 -17.97
C ASP A 202 36.59 4.28 -16.71
N LYS A 203 37.11 5.50 -16.88
CA LYS A 203 37.32 6.44 -15.76
C LYS A 203 36.02 6.86 -15.08
N LEU A 204 34.90 6.94 -15.82
CA LEU A 204 33.58 7.22 -15.25
C LEU A 204 32.98 5.99 -14.55
N LYS A 205 33.15 4.77 -15.10
CA LYS A 205 32.74 3.51 -14.44
C LYS A 205 33.42 3.37 -13.08
N SER A 206 34.74 3.47 -13.02
CA SER A 206 35.51 3.38 -11.76
C SER A 206 35.04 4.40 -10.73
N LYS A 207 34.74 5.65 -11.13
CA LYS A 207 34.16 6.65 -10.21
C LYS A 207 32.76 6.30 -9.70
N VAL A 208 31.93 5.65 -10.52
CA VAL A 208 30.59 5.20 -10.12
C VAL A 208 30.69 4.01 -9.16
N GLU A 209 31.60 3.07 -9.44
CA GLU A 209 31.91 1.93 -8.56
C GLU A 209 32.45 2.39 -7.20
N ASP A 210 33.42 3.31 -7.17
CA ASP A 210 33.95 3.93 -5.96
C ASP A 210 32.84 4.66 -5.16
N ALA A 211 31.96 5.40 -5.85
CA ALA A 211 30.85 6.10 -5.22
C ALA A 211 29.81 5.15 -4.63
N ALA A 212 29.51 4.04 -5.33
CA ALA A 212 28.61 2.99 -4.84
C ALA A 212 29.20 2.30 -3.59
N LEU A 213 30.46 1.89 -3.64
CA LEU A 213 31.17 1.27 -2.52
C LEU A 213 31.24 2.20 -1.30
N ASN A 214 31.58 3.48 -1.49
CA ASN A 214 31.61 4.48 -0.43
C ASN A 214 30.21 4.72 0.17
N THR A 215 29.17 4.71 -0.66
CA THR A 215 27.77 4.80 -0.20
C THR A 215 27.37 3.59 0.63
N GLU A 216 27.75 2.38 0.22
CA GLU A 216 27.49 1.15 0.97
C GLU A 216 28.23 1.13 2.32
N ILE A 217 29.53 1.49 2.33
CA ILE A 217 30.34 1.59 3.55
C ILE A 217 29.73 2.60 4.53
N ARG A 218 29.30 3.78 4.03
CA ARG A 218 28.60 4.79 4.85
C ARG A 218 27.28 4.29 5.37
N GLY A 219 26.48 3.58 4.54
CA GLY A 219 25.22 2.97 4.95
C GLY A 219 25.42 1.99 6.09
N ARG A 220 26.36 1.04 5.94
CA ARG A 220 26.73 0.07 6.99
C ARG A 220 27.22 0.78 8.27
N TYR A 221 28.02 1.83 8.15
CA TYR A 221 28.48 2.62 9.30
C TYR A 221 27.31 3.28 10.04
N ILE A 222 26.41 3.95 9.33
CA ILE A 222 25.23 4.60 9.91
C ILE A 222 24.33 3.57 10.59
N THR A 223 23.99 2.46 9.93
CA THR A 223 23.16 1.40 10.51
C THR A 223 23.77 0.83 11.79
N ASN A 224 25.08 0.55 11.80
CA ASN A 224 25.77 0.06 12.99
C ASN A 224 25.81 1.11 14.12
N TRP A 225 25.98 2.39 13.79
CA TRP A 225 25.97 3.49 14.75
C TRP A 225 24.57 3.71 15.36
N GLU A 226 23.52 3.72 14.54
CA GLU A 226 22.13 3.82 14.99
C GLU A 226 21.74 2.62 15.86
N ARG A 227 22.16 1.41 15.47
CA ARG A 227 21.97 0.20 16.26
C ARG A 227 22.66 0.30 17.62
N ALA A 228 23.95 0.61 17.66
CA ALA A 228 24.70 0.72 18.91
C ALA A 228 24.14 1.83 19.83
N ARG A 229 23.69 2.94 19.26
CA ARG A 229 23.01 4.02 19.98
C ARG A 229 21.65 3.57 20.54
N THR A 230 20.90 2.77 19.78
CA THR A 230 19.61 2.21 20.23
C THR A 230 19.81 1.21 21.36
N GLU A 231 20.76 0.27 21.21
CA GLU A 231 21.17 -0.67 22.25
C GLU A 231 21.61 0.07 23.54
N GLN A 232 22.42 1.14 23.41
CA GLN A 232 22.81 2.00 24.54
C GLN A 232 21.60 2.68 25.21
N HIS A 233 20.66 3.23 24.44
CA HIS A 233 19.46 3.86 25.01
C HIS A 233 18.56 2.84 25.71
N THR A 234 18.32 1.68 25.10
CA THR A 234 17.57 0.57 25.71
C THR A 234 18.19 0.14 27.03
N GLN A 235 19.53 -0.04 27.08
CA GLN A 235 20.21 -0.38 28.33
C GLN A 235 20.11 0.75 29.36
N THR A 236 20.27 2.02 28.95
CA THR A 236 20.17 3.18 29.86
C THR A 236 18.75 3.34 30.44
N ILE A 237 17.72 2.97 29.68
CA ILE A 237 16.33 2.96 30.14
C ILE A 237 16.14 1.80 31.13
N HIS A 238 16.55 0.59 30.75
CA HIS A 238 16.51 -0.60 31.60
C HIS A 238 17.19 -0.36 32.97
N ASP A 239 18.42 0.15 32.99
CA ASP A 239 19.18 0.41 34.22
C ASP A 239 18.51 1.44 35.14
N LYS A 240 17.70 2.36 34.58
CA LYS A 240 16.92 3.35 35.35
C LYS A 240 15.57 2.81 35.81
N GLU A 241 14.95 1.94 35.03
CA GLU A 241 13.61 1.39 35.29
C GLU A 241 13.65 0.14 36.18
N GLU A 242 14.75 -0.61 36.19
CA GLU A 242 14.88 -1.87 36.93
C GLU A 242 14.72 -1.68 38.44
N GLY A 243 15.42 -0.71 39.05
CA GLY A 243 15.32 -0.43 40.50
C GLY A 243 13.89 -0.05 40.95
N PRO A 244 13.23 0.91 40.29
CA PRO A 244 11.81 1.20 40.50
C PRO A 244 10.89 0.00 40.24
N SER A 245 11.14 -0.79 39.19
CA SER A 245 10.30 -1.95 38.83
C SER A 245 10.40 -3.07 39.88
N GLN A 246 11.60 -3.37 40.36
CA GLN A 246 11.84 -4.29 41.48
C GLN A 246 11.13 -3.78 42.75
N SER A 247 11.21 -2.47 43.03
CA SER A 247 10.55 -1.85 44.19
C SER A 247 9.02 -1.96 44.10
N ILE A 248 8.44 -1.65 42.94
CA ILE A 248 7.00 -1.77 42.67
C ILE A 248 6.55 -3.24 42.82
N SER A 249 7.32 -4.19 42.28
CA SER A 249 7.06 -5.63 42.42
C SER A 249 7.09 -6.08 43.89
N TYR A 250 8.09 -5.62 44.66
CA TYR A 250 8.19 -5.89 46.10
C TYR A 250 6.98 -5.36 46.88
N TYR A 251 6.60 -4.08 46.69
CA TYR A 251 5.46 -3.50 47.40
C TYR A 251 4.13 -4.11 46.97
N ARG A 252 3.97 -4.49 45.69
CA ARG A 252 2.80 -5.22 45.20
C ARG A 252 2.65 -6.57 45.89
N ASN A 253 3.69 -7.40 45.90
CA ASN A 253 3.67 -8.70 46.58
C ASN A 253 3.41 -8.55 48.09
N ARG A 254 3.93 -7.48 48.71
CA ARG A 254 3.68 -7.18 50.12
C ARG A 254 2.21 -6.79 50.37
N ALA A 255 1.63 -5.93 49.53
CA ALA A 255 0.23 -5.53 49.63
C ALA A 255 -0.72 -6.70 49.38
N ASP A 256 -0.43 -7.56 48.40
CA ASP A 256 -1.21 -8.78 48.13
C ASP A 256 -1.18 -9.75 49.33
N GLN A 257 -0.03 -9.87 50.01
CA GLN A 257 0.09 -10.69 51.23
C GLN A 257 -0.58 -10.05 52.45
N GLU A 258 -0.51 -8.73 52.61
CA GLU A 258 -1.20 -8.00 53.68
C GLU A 258 -2.72 -8.10 53.52
N HIS A 259 -3.23 -7.96 52.29
CA HIS A 259 -4.64 -8.14 51.98
C HIS A 259 -5.13 -9.56 52.31
N ARG A 260 -4.35 -10.60 51.98
CA ARG A 260 -4.65 -11.99 52.38
C ARG A 260 -4.76 -12.14 53.89
N ILE A 261 -3.75 -11.70 54.65
CA ILE A 261 -3.75 -11.77 56.12
C ILE A 261 -4.94 -10.98 56.69
N HIS A 262 -5.25 -9.81 56.13
CA HIS A 262 -6.41 -9.03 56.54
C HIS A 262 -7.72 -9.80 56.37
N THR A 263 -7.95 -10.42 55.20
CA THR A 263 -9.16 -11.23 54.98
C THR A 263 -9.26 -12.46 55.90
N GLU A 264 -8.13 -13.08 56.27
CA GLU A 264 -8.10 -14.15 57.26
C GLU A 264 -8.44 -13.66 58.67
N VAL A 265 -7.92 -12.49 59.06
CA VAL A 265 -8.23 -11.85 60.35
C VAL A 265 -9.69 -11.41 60.41
N GLU A 266 -10.23 -10.80 59.35
CA GLU A 266 -11.65 -10.45 59.24
C GLU A 266 -12.55 -11.69 59.37
N LEU A 267 -12.19 -12.80 58.70
CA LEU A 267 -12.90 -14.07 58.80
C LEU A 267 -12.89 -14.61 60.24
N LEU A 268 -11.74 -14.61 60.91
CA LEU A 268 -11.62 -15.03 62.31
C LEU A 268 -12.45 -14.14 63.26
N VAL A 269 -12.36 -12.82 63.11
CA VAL A 269 -13.15 -11.86 63.89
C VAL A 269 -14.65 -12.09 63.67
N ASN A 270 -15.08 -12.32 62.43
CA ASN A 270 -16.47 -12.64 62.10
C ASN A 270 -16.91 -13.98 62.74
N ILE A 271 -16.04 -15.01 62.76
CA ILE A 271 -16.32 -16.27 63.48
C ILE A 271 -16.51 -16.01 64.99
N PHE A 272 -15.64 -15.21 65.62
CA PHE A 272 -15.79 -14.84 67.04
C PHE A 272 -17.06 -14.02 67.32
N ILE A 273 -17.44 -13.08 66.43
CA ILE A 273 -18.68 -12.33 66.54
C ILE A 273 -19.89 -13.27 66.45
N ASN A 274 -19.91 -14.20 65.49
CA ASN A 274 -21.00 -15.17 65.38
C ASN A 274 -21.08 -16.15 66.55
N ASP A 275 -19.96 -16.59 67.13
CA ASP A 275 -19.93 -17.42 68.34
C ASP A 275 -20.43 -16.66 69.58
N THR A 276 -20.05 -15.38 69.73
CA THR A 276 -20.58 -14.54 70.83
C THR A 276 -22.06 -14.23 70.65
N LEU A 277 -22.53 -13.93 69.43
CA LEU A 277 -23.95 -13.76 69.13
C LEU A 277 -24.75 -15.04 69.44
N ARG A 278 -24.28 -16.22 69.05
CA ARG A 278 -24.92 -17.50 69.40
C ARG A 278 -24.98 -17.75 70.90
N LYS A 279 -23.95 -17.35 71.66
CA LYS A 279 -23.95 -17.41 73.13
C LYS A 279 -24.97 -16.45 73.73
N VAL A 280 -25.08 -15.22 73.21
CA VAL A 280 -26.09 -14.25 73.63
C VAL A 280 -27.51 -14.77 73.34
N GLU A 281 -27.74 -15.29 72.13
CA GLU A 281 -29.01 -15.91 71.72
C GLU A 281 -29.37 -17.12 72.62
N HIS A 282 -28.42 -17.98 72.94
CA HIS A 282 -28.63 -19.09 73.87
C HIS A 282 -29.01 -18.61 75.29
N TRP A 283 -28.34 -17.58 75.82
CA TRP A 283 -28.69 -17.01 77.13
C TRP A 283 -30.01 -16.24 77.12
N MET A 284 -30.37 -15.60 76.01
CA MET A 284 -31.66 -14.94 75.81
C MET A 284 -32.79 -15.96 75.82
N ASN A 285 -32.71 -16.99 74.98
CA ASN A 285 -33.70 -18.07 74.93
C ASN A 285 -33.85 -18.76 76.30
N LYS A 286 -32.73 -19.02 77.01
CA LYS A 286 -32.77 -19.59 78.36
C LYS A 286 -33.44 -18.66 79.37
N TYR A 287 -33.24 -17.35 79.27
CA TYR A 287 -33.89 -16.38 80.15
C TYR A 287 -35.39 -16.28 79.89
N ASP A 288 -35.79 -16.35 78.61
CA ASP A 288 -37.19 -16.40 78.21
C ASP A 288 -37.85 -17.70 78.70
N ASP A 289 -37.21 -18.87 78.50
CA ASP A 289 -37.64 -20.17 79.04
C ASP A 289 -37.79 -20.14 80.59
N ASP A 290 -36.76 -19.63 81.30
CA ASP A 290 -36.78 -19.50 82.77
C ASP A 290 -37.89 -18.53 83.24
N MET A 291 -38.16 -17.45 82.49
CA MET A 291 -39.23 -16.49 82.76
C MET A 291 -40.62 -17.10 82.52
N GLU A 292 -40.82 -17.83 81.41
CA GLU A 292 -42.07 -18.56 81.13
C GLU A 292 -42.36 -19.60 82.24
N GLU A 293 -41.35 -20.33 82.75
CA GLU A 293 -41.55 -21.25 83.89
C GLU A 293 -41.98 -20.49 85.15
N ILE A 294 -41.36 -19.35 85.45
CA ILE A 294 -41.70 -18.51 86.60
C ILE A 294 -43.11 -17.93 86.48
N ASP A 295 -43.48 -17.38 85.32
CA ASP A 295 -44.81 -16.82 85.07
C ASP A 295 -45.90 -17.90 85.11
N LEU A 296 -45.65 -19.09 84.54
CA LEU A 296 -46.53 -20.24 84.67
C LEU A 296 -46.72 -20.65 86.14
N LYS A 297 -45.64 -20.64 86.92
CA LYS A 297 -45.67 -20.94 88.37
C LYS A 297 -46.42 -19.87 89.17
N ILE A 298 -46.27 -18.60 88.81
CA ILE A 298 -47.06 -17.48 89.37
C ILE A 298 -48.55 -17.67 89.02
N ALA A 299 -48.88 -18.00 87.77
CA ALA A 299 -50.26 -18.25 87.35
C ALA A 299 -50.89 -19.43 88.11
N ILE A 300 -50.17 -20.54 88.27
CA ILE A 300 -50.60 -21.70 89.08
C ILE A 300 -50.81 -21.31 90.54
N MET A 301 -49.90 -20.53 91.14
CA MET A 301 -50.04 -20.09 92.53
C MET A 301 -51.20 -19.11 92.72
N LYS A 302 -51.41 -18.20 91.75
CA LYS A 302 -52.55 -17.27 91.74
C LYS A 302 -53.87 -18.01 91.63
N ASN A 303 -53.96 -19.03 90.78
CA ASN A 303 -55.14 -19.88 90.66
C ASN A 303 -55.40 -20.65 91.98
N LYS A 304 -54.37 -21.29 92.56
CA LYS A 304 -54.47 -21.95 93.89
C LYS A 304 -54.86 -21.00 95.03
N TYR A 305 -54.52 -19.72 94.93
CA TYR A 305 -54.96 -18.68 95.88
C TYR A 305 -56.43 -18.32 95.65
N GLN A 306 -56.85 -18.18 94.39
CA GLN A 306 -58.25 -17.94 94.02
C GLN A 306 -59.14 -19.09 94.49
N ASP A 307 -58.79 -20.36 94.18
CA ASP A 307 -59.49 -21.57 94.69
C ASP A 307 -59.68 -21.55 96.21
N LYS A 308 -58.68 -21.07 96.96
CA LYS A 308 -58.73 -20.97 98.42
C LYS A 308 -59.61 -19.81 98.89
N MET A 309 -59.61 -18.69 98.16
CA MET A 309 -60.48 -17.54 98.47
C MET A 309 -61.93 -17.84 98.14
N ASP A 310 -62.21 -18.51 97.02
CA ASP A 310 -63.56 -18.92 96.64
C ASP A 310 -64.13 -19.92 97.66
N LYS A 311 -63.34 -20.93 98.07
CA LYS A 311 -63.71 -21.83 99.18
C LYS A 311 -63.91 -21.12 100.51
N ARG A 312 -63.12 -20.08 100.81
CA ARG A 312 -63.33 -19.25 102.00
C ARG A 312 -64.65 -18.48 101.89
N LEU A 313 -64.95 -17.90 100.73
CA LEU A 313 -66.17 -17.15 100.48
C LEU A 313 -67.41 -18.04 100.60
N GLU A 314 -67.36 -19.25 100.03
CA GLU A 314 -68.40 -20.28 100.15
C GLU A 314 -68.62 -20.69 101.61
N MET A 315 -67.54 -20.89 102.38
CA MET A 315 -67.62 -21.18 103.82
C MET A 315 -68.16 -19.98 104.63
N GLU A 316 -67.84 -18.74 104.24
CA GLU A 316 -68.38 -17.53 104.87
C GLU A 316 -69.86 -17.30 104.54
N GLN A 317 -70.31 -17.64 103.32
CA GLN A 317 -71.73 -17.66 102.94
C GLN A 317 -72.49 -18.74 103.73
N MET A 318 -71.99 -19.97 103.76
CA MET A 318 -72.56 -21.05 104.59
C MET A 318 -72.65 -20.67 106.08
N LEU A 319 -71.63 -19.99 106.61
CA LEU A 319 -71.67 -19.46 107.98
C LEU A 319 -72.69 -18.33 108.13
N ALA A 320 -72.81 -17.41 107.17
CA ALA A 320 -73.82 -16.37 107.19
C ALA A 320 -75.23 -16.97 107.23
N ASP A 321 -75.55 -17.89 106.32
CA ASP A 321 -76.82 -18.62 106.27
C ASP A 321 -77.10 -19.35 107.59
N HIS A 322 -76.11 -20.07 108.14
CA HIS A 322 -76.24 -20.73 109.44
C HIS A 322 -76.45 -19.74 110.60
N THR A 323 -75.82 -18.56 110.58
CA THR A 323 -76.03 -17.53 111.62
C THR A 323 -77.39 -16.84 111.50
N GLU A 324 -77.91 -16.62 110.29
CA GLU A 324 -79.27 -16.12 110.09
C GLU A 324 -80.30 -17.14 110.58
N LEU A 325 -80.10 -18.42 110.26
CA LEU A 325 -80.95 -19.51 110.72
C LEU A 325 -80.90 -19.68 112.25
N MET A 326 -79.72 -19.53 112.87
CA MET A 326 -79.58 -19.47 114.34
C MET A 326 -80.23 -18.22 114.95
N LYS A 327 -80.14 -17.05 114.31
CA LYS A 327 -80.72 -15.80 114.79
C LYS A 327 -82.24 -15.86 114.77
N ASN A 328 -82.82 -16.41 113.71
CA ASN A 328 -84.26 -16.68 113.60
C ASN A 328 -84.73 -17.66 114.70
N TRP A 329 -83.94 -18.72 114.96
CA TRP A 329 -84.24 -19.65 116.06
C TRP A 329 -84.10 -19.03 117.46
N LEU A 330 -83.12 -18.15 117.65
CA LEU A 330 -82.91 -17.44 118.93
C LEU A 330 -84.02 -16.40 119.17
N GLN A 331 -84.49 -15.70 118.15
CA GLN A 331 -85.65 -14.79 118.25
C GLN A 331 -86.91 -15.56 118.68
N PHE A 332 -87.22 -16.69 118.03
CA PHE A 332 -88.33 -17.56 118.42
C PHE A 332 -88.21 -18.03 119.89
N LYS A 333 -87.00 -18.38 120.33
CA LYS A 333 -86.69 -18.70 121.74
C LYS A 333 -86.96 -17.53 122.68
N VAL A 334 -86.45 -16.33 122.37
CA VAL A 334 -86.55 -15.13 123.22
C VAL A 334 -87.99 -14.62 123.33
N GLU A 335 -88.79 -14.69 122.27
CA GLU A 335 -90.22 -14.36 122.32
C GLU A 335 -90.99 -15.32 123.24
N ARG A 336 -90.68 -16.62 123.13
CA ARG A 336 -91.21 -17.66 124.03
C ARG A 336 -90.76 -17.49 125.49
N GLU A 337 -89.54 -16.99 125.71
CA GLU A 337 -88.97 -16.69 127.03
C GLU A 337 -89.67 -15.48 127.68
N LYS A 338 -89.79 -14.35 126.95
CA LYS A 338 -90.50 -13.13 127.40
C LYS A 338 -91.95 -13.42 127.76
N ALA A 339 -92.64 -14.28 127.01
CA ALA A 339 -93.99 -14.73 127.31
C ALA A 339 -94.11 -15.53 128.63
N ARG A 340 -93.03 -16.17 129.11
CA ARG A 340 -92.97 -16.77 130.45
C ARG A 340 -92.67 -15.73 131.53
N GLU A 341 -91.64 -14.90 131.33
CA GLU A 341 -91.23 -13.91 132.34
C GLU A 341 -92.33 -12.91 132.70
N TYR A 342 -93.19 -12.54 131.73
CA TYR A 342 -94.34 -11.68 131.98
C TYR A 342 -95.33 -12.32 132.99
N LYS A 343 -95.59 -13.63 132.87
CA LYS A 343 -96.45 -14.38 133.79
C LYS A 343 -95.81 -14.50 135.19
N ASP A 344 -94.51 -14.78 135.26
CA ASP A 344 -93.79 -14.91 136.53
C ASP A 344 -93.67 -13.59 137.30
N LYS A 345 -93.42 -12.46 136.61
CA LYS A 345 -93.43 -11.13 137.23
C LYS A 345 -94.81 -10.76 137.78
N MET A 346 -95.88 -11.09 137.05
CA MET A 346 -97.25 -10.87 137.50
C MET A 346 -97.55 -11.66 138.79
N MET A 347 -97.12 -12.92 138.86
CA MET A 347 -97.31 -13.77 140.05
C MET A 347 -96.46 -13.32 141.26
N ARG A 348 -95.19 -12.93 141.06
CA ARG A 348 -94.34 -12.45 142.17
C ARG A 348 -94.82 -11.12 142.76
N SER A 349 -95.36 -10.23 141.91
CA SER A 349 -95.92 -8.95 142.36
C SER A 349 -97.09 -9.14 143.33
N ALA A 350 -97.98 -10.11 143.06
CA ALA A 350 -99.09 -10.46 143.95
C ALA A 350 -98.63 -10.97 145.33
N ILE A 351 -97.55 -11.77 145.38
CA ILE A 351 -97.00 -12.34 146.63
C ILE A 351 -96.35 -11.26 147.53
N VAL A 352 -95.69 -10.26 146.93
CA VAL A 352 -95.09 -9.14 147.68
C VAL A 352 -96.16 -8.26 148.32
N VAL A 353 -97.27 -7.99 147.62
CA VAL A 353 -98.41 -7.24 148.18
C VAL A 353 -99.04 -7.99 149.37
N GLN A 354 -99.21 -9.31 149.29
CA GLN A 354 -99.76 -10.11 150.40
C GLN A 354 -98.85 -10.16 151.64
N SER A 355 -97.53 -10.14 151.47
CA SER A 355 -96.57 -10.18 152.58
C SER A 355 -96.37 -8.80 153.24
N TRP A 356 -96.41 -7.71 152.47
CA TRP A 356 -96.34 -6.34 153.00
C TRP A 356 -97.49 -6.03 153.97
N TRP A 357 -98.74 -6.38 153.60
CA TRP A 357 -99.92 -6.09 154.42
C TRP A 357 -99.90 -6.80 155.79
N ARG A 358 -99.40 -8.04 155.85
CA ARG A 358 -99.26 -8.80 157.10
C ARG A 358 -98.21 -8.21 158.04
N GLY A 359 -97.12 -7.66 157.49
CA GLY A 359 -96.05 -7.02 158.27
C GLY A 359 -96.39 -5.65 158.85
N LEU A 360 -97.47 -5.02 158.37
CA LEU A 360 -97.94 -3.71 158.85
C LEU A 360 -98.80 -3.84 160.12
N LEU A 361 -99.66 -4.87 160.19
CA LEU A 361 -100.56 -5.13 161.33
C LEU A 361 -99.83 -5.27 162.68
N VAL A 362 -98.64 -5.85 162.69
CA VAL A 362 -97.87 -6.10 163.92
C VAL A 362 -97.25 -4.81 164.49
N ARG A 363 -96.96 -3.81 163.66
CA ARG A 363 -96.20 -2.59 164.05
C ARG A 363 -97.07 -1.42 164.50
N LEU A 364 -98.40 -1.54 164.36
CA LEU A 364 -99.37 -0.49 164.68
C LEU A 364 -100.15 -0.75 165.98
N GLU A 365 -99.80 -1.80 166.74
CA GLU A 365 -100.31 -2.12 168.09
C GLU A 365 -101.84 -2.05 168.27
N LEU A 366 -102.58 -2.25 167.17
CA LEU A 366 -104.03 -2.45 167.13
C LEU A 366 -104.30 -3.95 167.30
N GLY A 367 -104.16 -4.37 168.55
CA GLY A 367 -104.13 -5.75 169.03
C GLY A 367 -103.83 -5.75 170.53
N PRO A 368 -103.80 -6.91 171.21
CA PRO A 368 -104.01 -6.96 172.66
C PRO A 368 -102.79 -6.63 173.54
N TYR A 369 -102.29 -5.38 173.51
CA TYR A 369 -101.32 -4.85 174.48
C TYR A 369 -101.57 -3.37 174.85
N LYS A 370 -101.95 -3.09 176.12
CA LYS A 370 -101.92 -1.74 176.73
C LYS A 370 -101.95 -1.79 178.28
N PRO A 371 -101.00 -1.16 179.03
CA PRO A 371 -100.95 -1.26 180.51
C PRO A 371 -101.01 0.07 181.32
N LYS A 372 -101.69 0.07 182.50
CA LYS A 372 -101.55 1.03 183.64
C LYS A 372 -102.00 0.35 184.97
N LYS A 373 -101.14 0.17 186.01
CA LYS A 373 -100.87 0.94 187.27
C LYS A 373 -101.56 0.39 188.58
N LYS A 374 -100.91 0.56 189.75
CA LYS A 374 -101.11 -0.07 191.12
C LYS A 374 -101.78 0.89 192.15
N PRO A 375 -102.02 0.60 193.47
CA PRO A 375 -101.96 -0.63 194.34
C PRO A 375 -103.35 -0.88 195.05
N PRO A 376 -103.59 -1.29 196.34
CA PRO A 376 -102.82 -2.01 197.39
C PRO A 376 -103.40 -3.39 197.90
N PRO A 377 -104.01 -3.65 199.11
CA PRO A 377 -103.65 -4.90 199.82
C PRO A 377 -104.75 -5.94 200.18
N LYS A 378 -104.47 -7.23 199.84
CA LYS A 378 -105.02 -8.50 200.42
C LYS A 378 -106.57 -8.73 200.34
N PRO A 379 -107.09 -9.97 200.53
CA PRO A 379 -106.43 -11.25 200.83
C PRO A 379 -106.64 -12.37 199.77
N ALA A 380 -106.22 -13.59 200.12
CA ALA A 380 -106.36 -14.85 199.36
C ALA A 380 -107.80 -15.42 199.45
N PRO A 381 -108.11 -16.72 199.16
CA PRO A 381 -107.36 -17.81 198.49
C PRO A 381 -108.25 -18.54 197.44
N LYS A 382 -108.03 -19.86 197.26
CA LYS A 382 -108.91 -20.90 196.65
C LYS A 382 -108.81 -21.02 195.11
N LYS A 383 -108.41 -22.18 194.56
CA LYS A 383 -108.90 -23.59 194.62
C LYS A 383 -109.92 -23.86 193.50
N LYS A 384 -109.59 -24.91 192.75
CA LYS A 384 -110.46 -25.69 191.84
C LYS A 384 -110.84 -24.96 190.54
N LYS A 385 -110.98 -25.67 189.42
CA LYS A 385 -110.92 -27.14 189.24
C LYS A 385 -110.31 -27.51 187.90
#